data_AF-K1S092-F1
#
_entry.id   AF-K1S092-F1
#
_cell.length_a   1.000
_cell.length_b   1.000
_cell.length_c   1.000
_cell.angle_alpha   90.00
_cell.angle_beta   90.00
_cell.angle_gamma   90.00
#
_symmetry.space_group_name_H-M   'P 1'
#
loop_
_entity.id
_entity.type
_entity.pdbx_description
1 polymer ?
#
loop_
_entity_poly.entity_id
_entity_poly.type
_entity_poly.pdbx_seq_one_letter_code
_entity_poly.pdbx_strand_id
1 'polypeptide(L)'
;MGVNINTLLYQVPGGMLSNLVSQLDEMGASDKFEQVLEEVPRVRKDFGEPPLVTPSSQIVGTQAVLNVVMGERYKMINQQAKDLLAGKYGQTVKPFNPEVQKKAIGDAEPITCRPADLLEPSLEKYEKECAQWKQQDEDVLSYALFPQVAKEFFEYREAQQTKVD
;
A
#
# COMPACT_ATOMS: atom_id res chain seq x y z
N MET A 1 -12.34 -19.95 -6.99
CA MET A 1 -12.71 -18.62 -7.52
C MET A 1 -13.50 -18.83 -8.81
N GLY A 2 -14.78 -18.43 -8.82
CA GLY A 2 -15.67 -18.54 -9.99
C GLY A 2 -15.83 -17.21 -10.74
N VAL A 3 -16.69 -17.18 -11.76
CA VAL A 3 -17.06 -15.94 -12.47
C VAL A 3 -17.93 -15.07 -11.56
N ASN A 4 -17.52 -13.82 -11.33
CA ASN A 4 -18.29 -12.86 -10.53
C ASN A 4 -18.60 -11.60 -11.37
N ILE A 5 -19.86 -11.48 -11.81
CA ILE A 5 -20.34 -10.34 -12.62
C ILE A 5 -20.34 -9.01 -11.86
N ASN A 6 -20.40 -9.04 -10.52
CA ASN A 6 -20.38 -7.84 -9.68
C ASN A 6 -19.01 -7.13 -9.72
N THR A 7 -17.98 -7.78 -10.28
CA THR A 7 -16.70 -7.12 -10.62
C THR A 7 -16.92 -5.89 -11.51
N LEU A 8 -17.91 -5.89 -12.40
CA LEU A 8 -18.22 -4.74 -13.25
C LEU A 8 -18.74 -3.54 -12.46
N LEU A 9 -19.39 -3.78 -11.32
CA LEU A 9 -19.95 -2.76 -10.44
C LEU A 9 -18.86 -2.19 -9.51
N TYR A 10 -18.11 -3.07 -8.84
CA TYR A 10 -17.16 -2.66 -7.81
C TYR A 10 -15.74 -2.41 -8.34
N GLN A 11 -15.43 -2.92 -9.54
CA GLN A 11 -14.12 -2.84 -10.18
C GLN A 11 -12.96 -3.37 -9.34
N VAL A 12 -13.25 -4.30 -8.42
CA VAL A 12 -12.27 -4.93 -7.53
C VAL A 12 -11.52 -6.03 -8.28
N PRO A 13 -10.18 -5.92 -8.48
CA PRO A 13 -9.39 -6.99 -9.07
C PRO A 13 -9.42 -8.27 -8.22
N GLY A 14 -9.32 -9.45 -8.86
CA GLY A 14 -9.42 -10.73 -8.15
C GLY A 14 -8.47 -10.90 -6.96
N GLY A 15 -7.19 -10.50 -7.12
CA GLY A 15 -6.21 -10.53 -6.03
C GLY A 15 -6.46 -9.51 -4.91
N MET A 16 -7.14 -8.40 -5.21
CA MET A 16 -7.60 -7.45 -4.18
C MET A 16 -8.76 -8.06 -3.39
N LEU A 17 -9.66 -8.78 -4.06
CA LEU A 17 -10.83 -9.39 -3.44
C LEU A 17 -10.42 -10.47 -2.40
N SER A 18 -9.47 -11.34 -2.73
CA SER A 18 -8.96 -12.32 -1.78
C SER A 18 -8.32 -11.67 -0.55
N ASN A 19 -7.56 -10.59 -0.74
CA ASN A 19 -6.96 -9.85 0.38
C ASN A 19 -8.00 -9.17 1.26
N LEU A 20 -9.05 -8.60 0.67
CA LEU A 20 -10.15 -7.98 1.43
C LEU A 20 -10.90 -9.01 2.29
N VAL A 21 -11.16 -10.21 1.74
CA VAL A 21 -11.78 -11.31 2.49
C VAL A 21 -10.90 -11.71 3.67
N SER A 22 -9.60 -11.96 3.44
CA SER A 22 -8.68 -12.31 4.52
C SER A 22 -8.60 -11.22 5.60
N GLN A 23 -8.57 -9.94 5.22
CA GLN A 23 -8.58 -8.83 6.18
C GLN A 23 -9.85 -8.80 7.04
N LEU A 24 -11.03 -9.02 6.43
CA LEU A 24 -12.28 -9.04 7.18
C LEU A 24 -12.38 -10.26 8.10
N ASP A 25 -11.91 -11.42 7.65
CA ASP A 25 -11.88 -12.64 8.46
C ASP A 25 -10.97 -12.47 9.69
N GLU A 26 -9.77 -11.93 9.51
CA GLU A 26 -8.84 -11.62 10.61
C GLU A 26 -9.43 -10.63 11.63
N MET A 27 -10.30 -9.73 11.18
CA MET A 27 -10.99 -8.75 12.02
C MET A 27 -12.31 -9.28 12.60
N GLY A 28 -12.71 -10.51 12.28
CA GLY A 28 -14.01 -11.09 12.68
C GLY A 28 -15.22 -10.33 12.11
N ALA A 29 -15.06 -9.70 10.95
CA ALA A 29 -16.04 -8.83 10.30
C ALA A 29 -16.45 -9.32 8.90
N SER A 30 -16.36 -10.63 8.65
CA SER A 30 -16.69 -11.26 7.36
C SER A 30 -18.12 -10.96 6.89
N ASP A 31 -19.05 -10.71 7.82
CA ASP A 31 -20.43 -10.30 7.55
C ASP A 31 -20.54 -8.93 6.86
N LYS A 32 -19.48 -8.10 6.92
CA LYS A 32 -19.44 -6.77 6.31
C LYS A 32 -18.90 -6.75 4.87
N PHE A 33 -18.64 -7.91 4.26
CA PHE A 33 -18.02 -8.00 2.94
C PHE A 33 -18.76 -7.19 1.86
N GLU A 34 -20.09 -7.28 1.78
CA GLU A 34 -20.87 -6.52 0.79
C GLU A 34 -20.77 -5.01 1.00
N GLN A 35 -20.79 -4.55 2.26
CA GLN A 35 -20.63 -3.14 2.60
C GLN A 35 -19.25 -2.61 2.17
N VAL A 36 -18.20 -3.42 2.31
CA VAL A 36 -16.85 -3.06 1.82
C VAL A 36 -16.82 -2.94 0.31
N LEU A 37 -17.44 -3.87 -0.43
CA LEU A 37 -17.52 -3.79 -1.89
C LEU A 37 -18.23 -2.52 -2.37
N GLU A 38 -19.29 -2.10 -1.68
CA GLU A 38 -19.98 -0.84 -1.97
C GLU A 38 -19.17 0.41 -1.61
N GLU A 39 -18.31 0.33 -0.59
CA GLU A 39 -17.49 1.44 -0.13
C GLU A 39 -16.25 1.66 -1.01
N VAL A 40 -15.69 0.61 -1.63
CA VAL A 40 -14.54 0.71 -2.55
C VAL A 40 -14.72 1.76 -3.66
N PRO A 41 -15.80 1.77 -4.46
CA PRO A 41 -15.97 2.78 -5.50
C PRO A 41 -16.15 4.20 -4.94
N ARG A 42 -16.68 4.34 -3.72
CA ARG A 42 -16.82 5.65 -3.05
C ARG A 42 -15.45 6.18 -2.61
N VAL A 43 -14.64 5.33 -1.98
CA VAL A 43 -13.25 5.68 -1.62
C VAL A 43 -12.43 6.00 -2.87
N ARG A 44 -12.55 5.18 -3.92
CA ARG A 44 -11.86 5.42 -5.19
C ARG A 44 -12.22 6.79 -5.77
N LYS A 45 -13.50 7.16 -5.76
CA LYS A 45 -13.97 8.46 -6.22
C LYS A 45 -13.36 9.59 -5.38
N ASP A 46 -13.39 9.46 -4.06
CA ASP A 46 -12.79 10.47 -3.17
C ASP A 46 -11.27 10.57 -3.34
N PHE A 47 -10.61 9.49 -3.78
CA PHE A 47 -9.18 9.44 -4.05
C PHE A 47 -8.83 9.83 -5.50
N GLY A 48 -9.73 10.48 -6.25
CA GLY A 48 -9.43 10.99 -7.59
C GLY A 48 -9.43 9.92 -8.68
N GLU A 49 -10.14 8.82 -8.44
CA GLU A 49 -10.34 7.70 -9.38
C GLU A 49 -9.07 7.06 -9.94
N PRO A 50 -8.08 6.68 -9.10
CA PRO A 50 -6.91 5.95 -9.57
C PRO A 50 -7.34 4.63 -10.23
N PRO A 51 -6.61 4.14 -11.25
CA PRO A 51 -6.73 2.76 -11.68
C PRO A 51 -6.50 1.83 -10.49
N LEU A 52 -7.34 0.80 -10.30
CA LEU A 52 -7.20 -0.16 -9.20
C LEU A 52 -6.21 -1.26 -9.57
N VAL A 53 -4.93 -0.97 -9.37
CA VAL A 53 -3.80 -1.89 -9.53
C VAL A 53 -2.86 -1.71 -8.34
N THR A 54 -1.95 -2.64 -8.07
CA THR A 54 -0.98 -2.44 -6.99
C THR A 54 -0.11 -1.20 -7.28
N PRO A 55 0.07 -0.28 -6.32
CA PRO A 55 -0.39 -0.33 -4.92
C PRO A 55 -1.78 0.31 -4.65
N SER A 56 -2.34 1.12 -5.57
CA SER A 56 -3.59 1.87 -5.36
C SER A 56 -4.80 1.01 -5.04
N SER A 57 -4.90 -0.21 -5.58
CA SER A 57 -5.98 -1.16 -5.26
C SER A 57 -6.01 -1.51 -3.77
N GLN A 58 -4.85 -1.80 -3.18
CA GLN A 58 -4.72 -2.12 -1.76
C GLN A 58 -5.02 -0.89 -0.90
N ILE A 59 -4.54 0.29 -1.28
CA ILE A 59 -4.78 1.54 -0.55
C ILE A 59 -6.28 1.84 -0.47
N VAL A 60 -6.98 1.80 -1.61
CA VAL A 60 -8.43 2.02 -1.67
C VAL A 60 -9.19 0.94 -0.91
N GLY A 61 -8.79 -0.33 -1.09
CA GLY A 61 -9.42 -1.48 -0.43
C GLY A 61 -9.35 -1.42 1.09
N THR A 62 -8.14 -1.27 1.62
CA THR A 62 -7.92 -1.19 3.06
C THR A 62 -8.61 0.03 3.66
N GLN A 63 -8.63 1.18 2.98
CA GLN A 63 -9.40 2.32 3.48
C GLN A 63 -10.91 2.05 3.48
N ALA A 64 -11.45 1.32 2.50
CA ALA A 64 -12.86 0.92 2.50
C ALA A 64 -13.20 -0.03 3.67
N VAL A 65 -12.33 -1.01 3.95
CA VAL A 65 -12.44 -1.88 5.13
C VAL A 65 -12.46 -1.04 6.41
N LEU A 66 -11.51 -0.11 6.57
CA LEU A 66 -11.44 0.76 7.75
C LEU A 66 -12.73 1.58 7.92
N ASN A 67 -13.24 2.18 6.85
CA ASN A 67 -14.47 2.97 6.89
C ASN A 67 -15.68 2.14 7.39
N VAL A 68 -15.83 0.92 6.87
CA VAL A 68 -16.95 0.02 7.18
C VAL A 68 -16.82 -0.60 8.58
N VAL A 69 -15.63 -1.05 8.96
CA VAL A 69 -15.39 -1.65 10.27
C VAL A 69 -15.57 -0.60 11.38
N MET A 70 -15.08 0.62 11.18
CA MET A 70 -15.18 1.72 12.14
C MET A 70 -16.57 2.38 12.18
N GLY A 71 -17.43 2.11 11.19
CA GLY A 71 -18.78 2.69 11.08
C GLY A 71 -18.79 4.18 10.73
N GLU A 72 -17.65 4.77 10.35
CA GLU A 72 -17.51 6.18 10.01
C GLU A 72 -16.42 6.36 8.95
N ARG A 73 -16.77 7.03 7.84
CA ARG A 73 -15.83 7.26 6.74
C ARG A 73 -14.65 8.14 7.19
N TYR A 74 -13.44 7.64 6.93
CA TYR A 74 -12.19 8.34 7.18
C TYR A 74 -11.96 8.73 8.64
N LYS A 75 -12.62 8.05 9.60
CA LYS A 75 -12.32 8.21 11.03
C LYS A 75 -10.86 7.87 11.33
N MET A 76 -10.35 6.84 10.67
CA MET A 76 -8.95 6.47 10.64
C MET A 76 -8.49 6.45 9.18
N ILE A 77 -7.33 7.06 8.92
CA ILE A 77 -6.69 7.10 7.60
C ILE A 77 -5.25 6.64 7.80
N ASN A 78 -4.87 5.55 7.13
CA ASN A 78 -3.53 4.99 7.26
C ASN A 78 -2.48 5.81 6.47
N GLN A 79 -1.21 5.52 6.70
CA GLN A 79 -0.12 6.30 6.10
C GLN A 79 -0.11 6.23 4.57
N GLN A 80 -0.37 5.07 3.96
CA GLN A 80 -0.38 4.93 2.51
C GLN A 80 -1.49 5.76 1.83
N ALA A 81 -2.68 5.82 2.44
CA ALA A 81 -3.77 6.68 1.98
C ALA A 81 -3.42 8.16 2.12
N LYS A 82 -2.79 8.56 3.24
CA LYS A 82 -2.27 9.94 3.41
C LYS A 82 -1.23 10.29 2.36
N ASP A 83 -0.29 9.38 2.08
CA ASP A 83 0.76 9.59 1.09
C ASP A 83 0.19 9.69 -0.34
N LEU A 84 -0.85 8.90 -0.67
CA LEU A 84 -1.60 9.05 -1.93
C LEU A 84 -2.25 10.43 -2.03
N LEU A 85 -2.97 10.85 -0.98
CA LEU A 85 -3.63 12.15 -0.92
C LEU A 85 -2.64 13.33 -0.85
N ALA A 86 -1.40 13.09 -0.43
CA ALA A 86 -0.30 14.05 -0.48
C ALA A 86 0.41 14.10 -1.85
N GLY A 87 -0.01 13.29 -2.84
CA GLY A 87 0.59 13.25 -4.17
C GLY A 87 1.85 12.38 -4.29
N LYS A 88 2.24 11.64 -3.24
CA LYS A 88 3.47 10.83 -3.22
C LYS A 88 3.44 9.58 -4.11
N TYR A 89 2.27 9.25 -4.66
CA TYR A 89 2.11 8.20 -5.67
C TYR A 89 1.89 8.78 -7.08
N GLY A 90 2.02 10.10 -7.24
CA GLY A 90 1.77 10.81 -8.49
C GLY A 90 0.36 11.38 -8.61
N GLN A 91 0.03 11.85 -9.81
CA GLN A 91 -1.25 12.48 -10.11
C GLN A 91 -2.31 11.44 -10.48
N THR A 92 -3.52 11.61 -9.94
CA THR A 92 -4.69 10.77 -10.26
C THR A 92 -5.50 11.35 -11.42
N VAL A 93 -6.44 10.55 -11.96
CA VAL A 93 -7.23 10.89 -13.15
C VAL A 93 -8.11 12.11 -12.91
N LYS A 94 -8.65 12.24 -11.69
CA LYS A 94 -9.49 13.35 -11.25
C LYS A 94 -8.90 13.97 -9.97
N PRO A 95 -9.26 15.22 -9.65
CA PRO A 95 -8.91 15.81 -8.36
C PRO A 95 -9.41 14.96 -7.19
N PHE A 96 -8.66 14.95 -6.10
CA PHE A 96 -9.10 14.37 -4.83
C PHE A 96 -10.33 15.12 -4.28
N ASN A 97 -11.13 14.43 -3.46
CA ASN A 97 -12.14 15.10 -2.66
C ASN A 97 -11.44 16.04 -1.64
N PRO A 98 -11.72 17.36 -1.68
CA PRO A 98 -10.98 18.33 -0.87
C PRO A 98 -11.19 18.14 0.64
N GLU A 99 -12.37 17.69 1.07
CA GLU A 99 -12.64 17.43 2.49
C GLU A 99 -11.88 16.22 2.99
N VAL A 100 -11.82 15.16 2.19
CA VAL A 100 -11.08 13.93 2.51
C VAL A 100 -9.58 14.18 2.50
N GLN A 101 -9.08 14.92 1.50
CA GLN A 101 -7.68 15.32 1.44
C GLN A 101 -7.31 16.14 2.68
N LYS A 102 -8.10 17.18 3.03
CA LYS A 102 -7.87 17.98 4.23
C LYS A 102 -7.92 17.15 5.51
N LYS A 103 -8.84 16.19 5.65
CA LYS A 103 -8.88 15.27 6.80
C LYS A 103 -7.63 14.39 6.90
N ALA A 104 -7.04 14.02 5.76
CA ALA A 104 -5.87 13.14 5.69
C ALA A 104 -4.55 13.85 5.99
N ILE A 105 -4.33 15.02 5.38
CA ILE A 105 -3.03 15.71 5.39
C ILE A 105 -3.06 17.07 6.10
N GLY A 106 -4.22 17.51 6.58
CA GLY A 106 -4.37 18.80 7.26
C GLY A 106 -4.09 19.96 6.33
N ASP A 107 -3.22 20.87 6.77
CA ASP A 107 -2.77 22.05 6.00
C ASP A 107 -1.46 21.79 5.22
N ALA A 108 -0.99 20.54 5.16
CA ALA A 108 0.18 20.20 4.37
C ALA A 108 -0.11 20.36 2.87
N GLU A 109 0.82 20.96 2.13
CA GLU A 109 0.69 21.09 0.68
C GLU A 109 1.01 19.76 -0.01
N PRO A 110 0.10 19.23 -0.86
CA PRO A 110 0.38 18.07 -1.68
C PRO A 110 1.49 18.35 -2.68
N ILE A 111 2.36 17.38 -2.93
CA ILE A 111 3.36 17.50 -3.99
C ILE A 111 2.68 17.37 -5.36
N THR A 112 3.21 18.09 -6.35
CA THR A 112 2.72 18.07 -7.73
C THR A 112 3.78 17.66 -8.75
N CYS A 113 5.04 17.52 -8.30
CA CYS A 113 6.14 17.00 -9.10
C CYS A 113 6.15 15.46 -9.11
N ARG A 114 7.07 14.86 -9.88
CA ARG A 114 7.30 13.41 -9.80
C ARG A 114 7.90 13.11 -8.41
N PRO A 115 7.32 12.18 -7.61
CA PRO A 115 7.77 11.94 -6.23
C PRO A 115 9.26 11.62 -6.10
N ALA A 116 9.82 10.91 -7.09
CA ALA A 116 11.23 10.55 -7.12
C ALA A 116 12.18 11.74 -7.36
N ASP A 117 11.69 12.92 -7.75
CA ASP A 117 12.50 14.14 -7.82
C ASP A 117 12.85 14.69 -6.44
N LEU A 118 12.16 14.23 -5.38
CA LEU A 118 12.40 14.60 -3.99
C LEU A 118 13.30 13.61 -3.25
N LEU A 119 13.80 12.58 -3.95
CA LEU A 119 14.65 11.54 -3.39
C LEU A 119 16.10 11.73 -3.84
N GLU A 120 17.01 11.73 -2.88
CA GLU A 120 18.44 11.70 -3.15
C GLU A 120 18.90 10.30 -3.59
N PRO A 121 19.92 10.19 -4.47
CA PRO A 121 20.54 8.91 -4.80
C PRO A 121 21.04 8.20 -3.53
N SER A 122 20.60 6.96 -3.32
CA SER A 122 20.79 6.24 -2.05
C SER A 122 21.51 4.90 -2.17
N LEU A 123 21.96 4.49 -3.37
CA LEU A 123 22.58 3.18 -3.58
C LEU A 123 23.86 3.01 -2.76
N GLU A 124 24.75 4.00 -2.76
CA GLU A 124 25.99 3.98 -1.96
C GLU A 124 25.72 3.92 -0.45
N LYS A 125 24.61 4.51 -0.01
CA LYS A 125 24.18 4.44 1.39
C LYS A 125 23.80 3.00 1.75
N TYR A 126 22.95 2.37 0.95
CA TYR A 126 22.52 0.99 1.19
C TYR A 126 23.69 0.00 1.12
N GLU A 127 24.63 0.21 0.20
CA GLU A 127 25.83 -0.63 0.10
C GLU A 127 26.67 -0.58 1.38
N LYS A 128 26.83 0.61 1.97
CA LYS A 128 27.53 0.77 3.26
C LYS A 128 26.77 0.12 4.41
N GLU A 129 25.45 0.24 4.44
CA GLU A 129 24.60 -0.31 5.50
C GLU A 129 24.57 -1.85 5.50
N CYS A 130 24.62 -2.48 4.32
CA CYS A 130 24.58 -3.94 4.19
C CYS A 130 25.94 -4.60 3.93
N ALA A 131 27.05 -3.85 3.98
CA ALA A 131 28.38 -4.30 3.56
C ALA A 131 28.82 -5.63 4.20
N GLN A 132 28.47 -5.86 5.47
CA GLN A 132 28.82 -7.09 6.19
C GLN A 132 28.14 -8.35 5.64
N TRP A 133 26.99 -8.19 4.97
CA TRP A 133 26.21 -9.29 4.41
C TRP A 133 26.40 -9.45 2.90
N LYS A 134 27.01 -8.47 2.24
CA LYS A 134 27.11 -8.39 0.78
C LYS A 134 28.01 -9.51 0.25
N GLN A 135 27.44 -10.40 -0.55
CA GLN A 135 28.15 -11.41 -1.34
C GLN A 135 28.12 -11.08 -2.84
N GLN A 136 27.12 -10.30 -3.28
CA GLN A 136 26.94 -9.82 -4.66
C GLN A 136 26.18 -8.48 -4.70
N ASP A 137 26.16 -7.79 -5.84
CA ASP A 137 25.52 -6.47 -5.95
C ASP A 137 23.99 -6.53 -5.76
N GLU A 138 23.36 -7.65 -6.11
CA GLU A 138 21.94 -7.90 -5.91
C GLU A 138 21.54 -7.95 -4.42
N ASP A 139 22.49 -8.19 -3.51
CA ASP A 139 22.22 -8.09 -2.06
C ASP A 139 21.98 -6.63 -1.66
N VAL A 140 22.70 -5.68 -2.27
CA VAL A 140 22.48 -4.24 -2.05
C VAL A 140 21.09 -3.84 -2.54
N LEU A 141 20.67 -4.36 -3.70
CA LEU A 141 19.33 -4.11 -4.24
C LEU A 141 18.23 -4.72 -3.37
N SER A 142 18.45 -5.95 -2.89
CA SER A 142 17.53 -6.63 -1.97
C SER A 142 17.38 -5.84 -0.67
N TYR A 143 18.49 -5.35 -0.11
CA TYR A 143 18.49 -4.49 1.06
C TYR A 143 17.80 -3.14 0.80
N ALA A 144 18.05 -2.51 -0.35
CA ALA A 144 17.41 -1.24 -0.72
C ALA A 144 15.88 -1.35 -0.84
N LEU A 145 15.37 -2.47 -1.35
CA LEU A 145 13.94 -2.71 -1.51
C LEU A 145 13.25 -3.18 -0.21
N PHE A 146 13.91 -4.05 0.55
CA PHE A 146 13.33 -4.70 1.74
C PHE A 146 14.35 -4.83 2.87
N PRO A 147 14.79 -3.75 3.53
CA PRO A 147 15.94 -3.77 4.46
C PRO A 147 15.84 -4.82 5.56
N GLN A 148 14.67 -4.95 6.19
CA GLN A 148 14.46 -5.90 7.28
C GLN A 148 14.41 -7.35 6.79
N VAL A 149 13.63 -7.63 5.74
CA VAL A 149 13.49 -8.98 5.17
C VAL A 149 14.82 -9.45 4.58
N ALA A 150 15.55 -8.56 3.90
CA ALA A 150 16.85 -8.85 3.35
C ALA A 150 17.87 -9.18 4.45
N LYS A 151 17.88 -8.41 5.54
CA LYS A 151 18.74 -8.70 6.70
C LYS A 151 18.48 -10.09 7.27
N GLU A 152 17.22 -10.42 7.56
CA GLU A 152 16.83 -11.74 8.08
C GLU A 152 17.26 -12.86 7.12
N PHE A 153 17.09 -12.65 5.81
CA PHE A 153 17.53 -13.59 4.79
C PHE A 153 19.06 -13.75 4.74
N PHE A 154 19.82 -12.67 4.89
CA PHE A 154 21.27 -12.72 4.87
C PHE A 154 21.84 -13.48 6.07
N GLU A 155 21.29 -13.23 7.26
CA GLU A 155 21.64 -13.96 8.49
C GLU A 155 21.32 -15.46 8.32
N TYR A 156 20.14 -15.78 7.78
CA TYR A 156 19.79 -17.16 7.46
C TYR A 156 20.76 -17.81 6.45
N ARG A 157 21.10 -17.12 5.37
CA ARG A 157 22.04 -17.60 4.35
C ARG A 157 23.42 -17.89 4.94
N GLU A 158 23.91 -17.01 5.79
CA GLU A 158 25.21 -17.17 6.48
C GLU A 158 25.20 -18.37 7.42
N ALA A 159 24.14 -18.56 8.21
CA ALA A 159 23.98 -19.73 9.09
C ALA A 159 24.00 -21.04 8.27
N GLN A 160 23.32 -21.08 7.12
CA GLN A 160 23.33 -22.25 6.23
C GLN A 160 24.72 -22.55 5.61
N GLN A 161 25.51 -21.50 5.33
CA GLN A 161 26.86 -21.65 4.77
C GLN A 161 27.87 -22.12 5.82
N THR A 162 27.76 -21.60 7.05
CA THR A 162 28.69 -21.88 8.15
C THR A 162 28.33 -23.12 8.95
N LYS A 163 27.08 -23.61 8.86
CA LYS A 163 26.52 -24.71 9.67
C LYS A 163 26.63 -24.45 11.18
N VAL A 164 26.66 -23.18 11.57
CA VAL A 164 26.61 -22.74 12.97
C VAL A 164 25.25 -22.07 13.14
N ASP A 165 24.45 -22.62 14.06
CA ASP A 165 23.18 -22.01 14.51
C ASP A 165 23.44 -20.74 15.33
#